data_AF-A0A7C4GLV6-F1
#
_entry.id   AF-A0A7C4GLV6-F1
#
_cell.length_a   1.000
_cell.length_b   1.000
_cell.length_c   1.000
_cell.angle_alpha   90.00
_cell.angle_beta   90.00
_cell.angle_gamma   90.00
#
_symmetry.space_group_name_H-M   'P 1'
#
loop_
_entity.id
_entity.type
_entity.pdbx_description
1 polymer ?
#
loop_
_entity_poly.entity_id
_entity_poly.type
_entity_poly.pdbx_seq_one_letter_code
_entity_poly.pdbx_strand_id
1 'polypeptide(L)'
;IAEELKISDVAVRKRVRRLERMGIIEGFTARINPSSLGYSIISLTGIDVLPGDIVRVAKELADRDYARSVYITAGDHSIMAEIWARDEEEFDRILKEIEGMGGVTKICPAIVTQRVKS
;
A
#
# COMPACT_ATOMS: atom_id res chain seq x y z
N ILE A 1 21.38 -6.85 18.74
CA ILE A 1 20.53 -8.07 18.91
C ILE A 1 21.19 -9.14 19.78
N ALA A 2 22.26 -9.83 19.33
CA ALA A 2 22.85 -10.93 20.11
C ALA A 2 23.37 -10.46 21.49
N GLU A 3 24.12 -9.35 21.50
CA GLU A 3 24.62 -8.70 22.72
C GLU A 3 23.49 -8.21 23.64
N GLU A 4 22.54 -7.45 23.10
CA GLU A 4 21.37 -6.94 23.84
C GLU A 4 20.55 -8.06 24.50
N LEU A 5 20.40 -9.20 23.81
CA LEU A 5 19.62 -10.34 24.30
C LEU A 5 20.47 -11.36 25.06
N LYS A 6 21.79 -11.13 25.23
CA LYS A 6 22.75 -12.03 25.89
C LYS A 6 22.69 -13.48 25.38
N ILE A 7 22.61 -13.64 24.05
CA ILE A 7 22.61 -14.96 23.38
C ILE A 7 23.59 -14.99 22.21
N SER A 8 23.94 -16.19 21.73
CA SER A 8 24.85 -16.34 20.59
C SER A 8 24.23 -15.90 19.25
N ASP A 9 25.06 -15.48 18.30
CA ASP A 9 24.63 -15.14 16.93
C ASP A 9 23.93 -16.31 16.24
N VAL A 10 24.38 -17.54 16.51
CA VAL A 10 23.74 -18.77 16.00
C VAL A 10 22.30 -18.89 16.53
N ALA A 11 22.06 -18.58 17.80
CA ALA A 11 20.73 -18.59 18.39
C ALA A 11 19.82 -17.50 17.80
N VAL A 12 20.34 -16.28 17.56
CA VAL A 12 19.62 -15.20 16.89
C VAL A 12 19.22 -15.61 15.47
N ARG A 13 20.17 -16.08 14.66
CA ARG A 13 19.91 -16.52 13.27
C ARG A 13 18.88 -17.65 13.22
N LYS A 14 18.94 -18.61 14.15
CA LYS A 14 17.94 -19.69 14.23
C LYS A 14 16.54 -19.17 14.54
N ARG A 15 16.41 -18.13 15.38
CA ARG A 15 15.13 -17.48 15.69
C ARG A 15 14.59 -16.69 14.49
N VAL A 16 15.41 -15.87 13.83
CA VAL A 16 15.01 -15.13 12.63
C VAL A 16 14.49 -16.09 11.55
N ARG A 17 15.26 -17.15 11.23
CA ARG A 17 14.82 -18.19 10.27
C ARG A 17 13.53 -18.89 10.67
N ARG A 18 13.28 -19.04 11.99
CA ARG A 18 12.01 -19.60 12.47
C ARG A 18 10.86 -18.62 12.21
N LEU A 19 11.05 -17.33 12.48
CA LEU A 19 10.05 -16.29 12.25
C LEU A 19 9.74 -16.13 10.75
N GLU A 20 10.76 -16.20 9.89
CA GLU A 20 10.58 -16.25 8.42
C GLU A 20 9.75 -17.46 8.01
N ARG A 21 10.10 -18.68 8.47
CA ARG A 21 9.32 -19.90 8.16
C ARG A 21 7.89 -19.89 8.71
N MET A 22 7.65 -19.15 9.78
CA MET A 22 6.32 -19.00 10.36
C MET A 22 5.48 -17.93 9.65
N GLY A 23 6.06 -17.19 8.69
CA GLY A 23 5.39 -16.05 8.03
C GLY A 23 5.23 -14.82 8.93
N ILE A 24 5.84 -14.81 10.12
CA ILE A 24 5.83 -13.64 11.01
C ILE A 24 6.74 -12.54 10.43
N ILE A 25 7.88 -12.95 9.86
CA ILE A 25 8.67 -12.08 8.99
C ILE A 25 8.27 -12.45 7.56
N GLU A 26 7.47 -11.60 6.95
CA GLU A 26 7.04 -11.75 5.55
C GLU A 26 8.19 -11.51 4.57
N GLY A 27 9.14 -10.65 4.95
CA GLY A 27 10.34 -10.36 4.19
C GLY A 27 11.16 -9.22 4.77
N PHE A 28 12.24 -8.87 4.08
CA PHE A 28 13.07 -7.71 4.38
C PHE A 28 12.93 -6.70 3.25
N THR A 29 12.55 -5.47 3.57
CA THR A 29 12.37 -4.39 2.58
C THR A 29 13.01 -3.09 3.06
N ALA A 30 13.33 -2.21 2.10
CA ALA A 30 13.76 -0.86 2.38
C ALA A 30 12.53 0.03 2.60
N ARG A 31 12.59 0.88 3.62
CA ARG A 31 11.59 1.92 3.82
C ARG A 31 11.97 3.14 3.00
N ILE A 32 11.13 3.47 2.03
CA ILE A 32 11.40 4.52 1.05
C ILE A 32 10.70 5.82 1.44
N ASN A 33 11.40 6.95 1.30
CA ASN A 33 10.80 8.28 1.36
C ASN A 33 10.23 8.64 -0.04
N PRO A 34 8.90 8.75 -0.21
CA PRO A 34 8.29 9.03 -1.51
C PRO A 34 8.77 10.34 -2.12
N SER A 35 8.91 11.38 -1.29
CA SER A 35 9.35 12.70 -1.72
C SER A 35 10.77 12.68 -2.30
N SER A 36 11.65 11.82 -1.77
CA SER A 36 13.01 11.65 -2.30
C SER A 36 13.04 10.98 -3.68
N LEU A 37 11.96 10.32 -4.10
CA LEU A 37 11.80 9.74 -5.44
C LEU A 37 10.99 10.64 -6.38
N GLY A 38 10.63 11.85 -5.93
CA GLY A 38 9.86 12.82 -6.71
C GLY A 38 8.34 12.60 -6.67
N TYR A 39 7.82 11.81 -5.72
CA TYR A 39 6.39 11.74 -5.46
C TYR A 39 5.96 12.89 -4.53
N SER A 40 5.26 13.88 -5.08
CA SER A 40 4.79 15.04 -4.34
C SER A 40 3.38 14.86 -3.75
N ILE A 41 2.61 13.91 -4.28
CA ILE A 41 1.25 13.61 -3.84
C ILE A 41 1.17 12.16 -3.35
N ILE A 42 0.67 11.99 -2.13
CA ILE A 42 0.29 10.71 -1.56
C ILE A 42 -1.19 10.82 -1.20
N SER A 43 -2.02 9.87 -1.64
CA SER A 43 -3.45 9.83 -1.36
C SER A 43 -3.85 8.50 -0.74
N LEU A 44 -4.67 8.55 0.30
CA LEU A 44 -5.42 7.40 0.80
C LEU A 44 -6.79 7.42 0.13
N THR A 45 -6.89 6.75 -1.01
CA THR A 45 -8.07 6.84 -1.88
C THR A 45 -9.03 5.71 -1.56
N GLY A 46 -10.26 6.09 -1.18
CA GLY A 46 -11.41 5.17 -1.11
C GLY A 46 -12.01 4.98 -2.50
N ILE A 47 -12.35 3.74 -2.84
CA ILE A 47 -12.88 3.36 -4.15
C ILE A 47 -14.08 2.45 -3.92
N ASP A 48 -15.24 2.89 -4.39
CA ASP A 48 -16.46 2.08 -4.39
C ASP A 48 -16.70 1.48 -5.74
N VAL A 49 -17.17 0.23 -5.72
CA VAL A 49 -17.42 -0.54 -6.92
C VAL A 49 -18.70 -1.36 -6.74
N LEU A 50 -19.24 -1.87 -7.85
CA LEU A 50 -20.33 -2.83 -7.80
C LEU A 50 -19.90 -4.11 -7.06
N PRO A 51 -20.79 -4.76 -6.27
CA PRO A 51 -20.42 -5.91 -5.44
C PRO A 51 -19.73 -7.06 -6.18
N GLY A 52 -20.06 -7.27 -7.46
CA GLY A 52 -19.45 -8.31 -8.30
C GLY A 52 -18.02 -8.01 -8.78
N ASP A 53 -17.57 -6.75 -8.66
CA ASP A 53 -16.33 -6.26 -9.24
C ASP A 53 -15.20 -6.02 -8.23
N ILE A 54 -15.49 -6.07 -6.91
CA ILE A 54 -14.54 -5.76 -5.83
C ILE A 54 -13.19 -6.44 -6.01
N VAL A 55 -13.19 -7.77 -6.14
CA VAL A 55 -11.94 -8.55 -6.24
C VAL A 55 -11.20 -8.28 -7.54
N ARG A 56 -11.93 -8.05 -8.65
CA ARG A 56 -11.33 -7.77 -9.95
C ARG A 56 -10.64 -6.41 -9.96
N VAL A 57 -11.36 -5.37 -9.54
CA VAL A 57 -10.84 -3.99 -9.48
C VAL A 57 -9.69 -3.89 -8.48
N ALA A 58 -9.79 -4.54 -7.31
CA ALA A 58 -8.70 -4.54 -6.34
C ALA A 58 -7.41 -5.17 -6.90
N LYS A 59 -7.52 -6.26 -7.68
CA LYS A 59 -6.36 -6.87 -8.33
C LYS A 59 -5.79 -6.00 -9.45
N GLU A 60 -6.67 -5.42 -10.26
CA GLU A 60 -6.25 -4.50 -11.33
C GLU A 60 -5.50 -3.29 -10.77
N LEU A 61 -5.96 -2.72 -9.65
CA LEU A 61 -5.25 -1.67 -8.92
C LEU A 61 -3.91 -2.18 -8.38
N ALA A 62 -3.86 -3.39 -7.82
CA ALA A 62 -2.62 -3.95 -7.27
C ALA A 62 -1.52 -4.17 -8.31
N ASP A 63 -1.88 -4.30 -9.60
CA ASP A 63 -0.94 -4.40 -10.71
C ASP A 63 -0.40 -3.03 -11.19
N ARG A 64 -0.82 -1.92 -10.56
CA ARG A 64 -0.41 -0.56 -10.94
C ARG A 64 0.68 -0.02 -10.04
N ASP A 65 1.75 0.49 -10.65
CA ASP A 65 2.89 1.05 -9.93
C ASP A 65 2.54 2.24 -9.03
N TYR A 66 1.49 3.00 -9.37
CA TYR A 66 1.03 4.12 -8.56
C TYR A 66 0.33 3.65 -7.27
N ALA A 67 -0.22 2.43 -7.22
CA ALA A 67 -0.92 1.88 -6.07
C ALA A 67 0.04 1.09 -5.19
N ARG A 68 0.57 1.73 -4.14
CA ARG A 68 1.58 1.13 -3.25
C ARG A 68 1.02 0.11 -2.29
N SER A 69 -0.23 0.28 -1.92
CA SER A 69 -0.98 -0.68 -1.12
C SER A 69 -2.43 -0.67 -1.59
N VAL A 70 -3.06 -1.84 -1.63
CA VAL A 70 -4.49 -1.98 -1.97
C VAL A 70 -5.12 -2.94 -0.97
N TYR A 71 -6.26 -2.54 -0.42
CA TYR A 71 -6.99 -3.28 0.60
C TYR A 71 -8.46 -3.37 0.21
N ILE A 72 -9.06 -4.54 0.40
CA ILE A 72 -10.52 -4.68 0.42
C ILE A 72 -10.97 -4.43 1.86
N THR A 73 -11.92 -3.53 2.05
CA THR A 73 -12.34 -3.06 3.37
C THR A 73 -13.84 -3.23 3.59
N ALA A 74 -14.23 -3.43 4.85
CA ALA A 74 -15.63 -3.46 5.28
C ALA A 74 -16.12 -2.09 5.80
N GLY A 75 -15.36 -1.02 5.54
CA GLY A 75 -15.67 0.34 5.99
C GLY A 75 -16.53 1.09 4.98
N ASP A 76 -16.44 2.42 5.03
CA ASP A 76 -17.21 3.32 4.16
C ASP A 76 -16.93 3.15 2.67
N HIS A 77 -15.76 2.56 2.35
CA HIS A 77 -15.38 2.21 0.99
C HIS A 77 -15.10 0.72 0.84
N SER A 78 -15.43 0.18 -0.33
CA SER A 78 -15.19 -1.24 -0.64
C SER A 78 -13.70 -1.56 -0.82
N ILE A 79 -12.94 -0.62 -1.37
CA ILE A 79 -11.50 -0.72 -1.58
C ILE A 79 -10.84 0.55 -1.03
N MET A 80 -9.69 0.40 -0.38
CA MET A 80 -8.80 1.49 0.02
C MET A 80 -7.44 1.29 -0.61
N ALA A 81 -6.89 2.33 -1.25
CA ALA A 81 -5.58 2.28 -1.88
C ALA A 81 -4.69 3.44 -1.43
N GLU A 82 -3.40 3.17 -1.18
CA GLU A 82 -2.37 4.21 -1.07
C GLU A 82 -1.81 4.50 -2.46
N ILE A 83 -2.10 5.69 -2.98
CA ILE A 83 -1.70 6.13 -4.32
C ILE A 83 -0.57 7.15 -4.21
N TRP A 84 0.49 6.96 -4.99
CA TRP A 84 1.59 7.93 -5.11
C TRP A 84 1.62 8.52 -6.51
N ALA A 85 1.68 9.85 -6.60
CA ALA A 85 1.81 10.61 -7.84
C ALA A 85 2.91 11.67 -7.72
N ARG A 86 3.57 11.98 -8.85
CA ARG A 86 4.67 12.93 -8.96
C ARG A 86 4.19 14.37 -8.96
N ASP A 87 3.00 14.62 -9.49
CA ASP A 87 2.37 15.93 -9.57
C ASP A 87 0.84 15.78 -9.69
N GLU A 88 0.15 16.93 -9.68
CA GLU A 88 -1.31 17.02 -9.79
C GLU A 88 -1.81 16.47 -11.13
N GLU A 89 -1.08 16.68 -12.22
CA GLU A 89 -1.48 16.17 -13.53
C GLU A 89 -1.43 14.63 -13.60
N GLU A 90 -0.41 14.00 -13.03
CA GLU A 90 -0.33 12.54 -12.90
C GLU A 90 -1.43 12.02 -11.98
N PHE A 91 -1.70 12.71 -10.88
CA PHE A 91 -2.77 12.33 -9.97
C PHE A 91 -4.14 12.34 -10.65
N ASP A 92 -4.46 13.39 -11.41
CA ASP A 92 -5.70 13.48 -12.20
C ASP A 92 -5.80 12.38 -13.26
N ARG A 93 -4.68 12.03 -13.91
CA ARG A 93 -4.64 10.91 -14.87
C ARG A 93 -4.94 9.59 -14.17
N ILE A 94 -4.36 9.36 -13.00
CA ILE A 94 -4.61 8.15 -12.19
C ILE A 94 -6.08 8.08 -11.78
N LEU A 95 -6.67 9.17 -11.29
CA LEU A 95 -8.09 9.18 -10.91
C LEU A 95 -9.01 8.84 -12.08
N LYS A 96 -8.74 9.40 -13.27
CA LYS A 96 -9.49 9.09 -14.50
C LYS A 96 -9.31 7.65 -14.95
N GLU A 97 -8.10 7.10 -14.80
CA GLU A 97 -7.83 5.69 -15.10
C GLU A 97 -8.65 4.78 -14.18
N ILE A 98 -8.66 5.06 -12.88
CA ILE A 98 -9.45 4.32 -11.90
C ILE A 98 -10.95 4.46 -12.18
N GLU A 99 -11.44 5.66 -12.53
CA GLU A 99 -12.84 5.88 -12.88
C GLU A 99 -13.26 5.10 -14.13
N GLY A 100 -12.32 4.92 -15.06
CA GLY A 100 -12.50 4.09 -16.26
C GLY A 100 -12.49 2.58 -16.00
N MET A 101 -12.07 2.12 -14.82
CA MET A 101 -12.14 0.70 -14.48
C MET A 101 -13.61 0.30 -14.33
N GLY A 102 -14.07 -0.63 -15.18
CA GLY A 102 -15.46 -1.06 -15.19
C GLY A 102 -15.95 -1.43 -13.78
N GLY A 103 -17.17 -1.03 -13.44
CA GLY A 103 -17.76 -1.32 -12.12
C GLY A 103 -17.35 -0.33 -11.02
N VAL A 104 -16.40 0.58 -11.23
CA VAL A 104 -16.15 1.70 -10.31
C VAL A 104 -17.33 2.65 -10.32
N THR A 105 -17.81 3.03 -9.12
CA THR A 105 -18.99 3.88 -8.92
C THR A 105 -18.66 5.18 -8.21
N LYS A 106 -17.58 5.21 -7.41
CA LYS A 106 -17.14 6.40 -6.69
C LYS A 106 -15.66 6.33 -6.36
N ILE A 107 -15.00 7.49 -6.38
CA ILE A 107 -13.62 7.64 -5.93
C ILE A 107 -13.58 8.79 -4.92
N CYS A 108 -12.97 8.55 -3.76
CA CYS A 108 -12.83 9.47 -2.65
C CYS A 108 -11.33 9.62 -2.31
N PRO A 109 -10.58 10.47 -3.03
CA PRO A 109 -9.18 10.72 -2.70
C PRO A 109 -9.04 11.51 -1.39
N ALA A 110 -8.17 11.06 -0.50
CA ALA A 110 -7.76 11.81 0.69
C ALA A 110 -6.25 12.08 0.63
N ILE A 111 -5.88 13.27 0.13
CA ILE A 111 -4.48 13.68 0.01
C ILE A 111 -3.87 13.83 1.42
N VAL A 112 -2.74 13.16 1.63
CA VAL A 112 -1.99 13.19 2.87
C VAL A 112 -1.26 14.52 2.99
N THR A 113 -1.69 15.36 3.92
CA THR A 113 -1.05 16.65 4.20
C THR A 113 0.18 16.50 5.10
N GLN A 114 0.12 15.59 6.07
CA GLN A 114 1.21 15.30 6.99
C GLN A 114 1.16 13.85 7.45
N ARG A 115 2.29 13.15 7.32
CA ARG A 115 2.48 11.82 7.91
C ARG A 115 3.07 11.96 9.32
N VAL A 116 2.30 11.64 10.34
CA VAL A 116 2.73 11.72 11.75
C VAL A 116 3.60 10.53 12.15
N LYS A 117 3.28 9.34 11.64
CA LYS A 117 3.98 8.09 11.92
C LYS A 117 3.90 7.14 10.73
N SER A 118 4.82 6.19 10.70
CA SER A 118 5.03 5.22 9.63
C SER A 118 5.28 3.83 10.19
#